data_AF-A0A8W8IA55-F1
#
_entry.id   AF-A0A8W8IA55-F1
#
_cell.length_a   1.000
_cell.length_b   1.000
_cell.length_c   1.000
_cell.angle_alpha   90.00
_cell.angle_beta   90.00
_cell.angle_gamma   90.00
#
_symmetry.space_group_name_H-M   'P 1'
#
loop_
_entity.id
_entity.type
_entity.pdbx_description
1 polymer ?
#
loop_
_entity_poly.entity_id
_entity_poly.type
_entity_poly.pdbx_seq_one_letter_code
_entity_poly.pdbx_strand_id
1 'polypeptide(L)'
;QEVMSVRHEFVCCTGCCWCATNSSCGYEVAIEAPVGNIIGYAKQHTSAWKPHIRVLDANRQEMFVLRGPCCWGCQNVYCTDDIEFSVTDQAEDKYLGRMFKRWAGCGRETFTDADTFGVTFPLDMPVPAKALLFGAVFLVDFMYFERAKHSY
;
A
#
# COMPACT_ATOMS: atom_id res chain seq x y z
N GLN A 1 3.79 5.37 -24.37
CA GLN A 1 2.82 6.32 -23.78
C GLN A 1 2.63 5.95 -22.32
N GLU A 2 2.70 6.92 -21.41
CA GLU A 2 2.48 6.66 -19.98
C GLU A 2 0.98 6.38 -19.74
N VAL A 3 0.69 5.27 -19.07
CA VAL A 3 -0.69 4.75 -18.89
C VAL A 3 -1.22 5.05 -17.49
N MET A 4 -0.33 5.11 -16.50
CA MET A 4 -0.66 5.37 -15.11
C MET A 4 0.50 6.14 -14.46
N SER A 5 0.16 7.09 -13.59
CA SER A 5 1.10 7.82 -12.76
C SER A 5 0.72 7.66 -11.29
N VAL A 6 1.69 7.38 -10.42
CA VAL A 6 1.48 7.34 -8.97
C VAL A 6 2.37 8.40 -8.34
N ARG A 7 1.76 9.35 -7.62
CA ARG A 7 2.47 10.48 -7.01
C ARG A 7 2.33 10.43 -5.51
N HIS A 8 3.46 10.45 -4.82
CA HIS A 8 3.53 10.59 -3.38
C HIS A 8 3.88 12.04 -3.03
N GLU A 9 3.05 12.71 -2.23
CA GLU A 9 3.38 14.05 -1.73
C GLU A 9 4.34 13.94 -0.54
N PHE A 10 5.24 14.92 -0.40
CA PHE A 10 6.23 14.91 0.69
C PHE A 10 5.54 15.01 2.06
N VAL A 11 5.83 14.04 2.94
CA VAL A 11 5.29 13.98 4.29
C VAL A 11 6.38 14.40 5.28
N CYS A 12 6.12 15.45 6.07
CA CYS A 12 7.13 16.08 6.93
C CYS A 12 7.52 15.21 8.15
N CYS A 13 6.64 14.30 8.57
CA CYS A 13 6.91 13.36 9.65
C CYS A 13 6.75 11.93 9.13
N THR A 14 7.69 11.09 9.52
CA THR A 14 7.68 9.67 9.18
C THR A 14 6.51 9.03 9.89
N GLY A 15 5.46 8.69 9.14
CA GLY A 15 4.15 8.29 9.67
C GLY A 15 4.26 7.35 10.84
N CYS A 16 3.44 7.53 11.85
CA CYS A 16 3.30 6.58 12.95
C CYS A 16 1.90 5.99 12.85
N CYS A 17 1.76 4.68 13.02
CA CYS A 17 0.43 4.05 12.95
C CYS A 17 -0.55 4.63 13.97
N TRP A 18 -0.08 5.28 15.04
CA TRP A 18 -0.94 5.86 16.07
C TRP A 18 -1.50 7.25 15.71
N CYS A 19 -0.93 7.95 14.72
CA CYS A 19 -1.34 9.31 14.35
C CYS A 19 -1.56 9.55 12.85
N ALA A 20 -1.50 8.52 12.02
CA ALA A 20 -1.58 8.63 10.56
C ALA A 20 -2.85 9.33 10.03
N THR A 21 -4.01 9.22 10.72
CA THR A 21 -5.26 9.88 10.31
C THR A 21 -5.35 11.35 10.76
N ASN A 22 -4.72 11.72 11.89
CA ASN A 22 -4.95 13.02 12.57
C ASN A 22 -3.77 14.01 12.44
N SER A 23 -2.76 13.69 11.64
CA SER A 23 -1.56 14.52 11.49
C SER A 23 -1.14 14.64 10.02
N SER A 24 -0.33 15.65 9.69
CA SER A 24 0.38 15.79 8.41
C SER A 24 1.45 14.71 8.19
N CYS A 25 1.39 13.60 8.94
CA CYS A 25 2.36 12.52 8.96
C CYS A 25 1.84 11.24 8.26
N GLY A 26 0.58 11.19 7.79
CA GLY A 26 0.05 10.03 7.07
C GLY A 26 0.57 9.96 5.64
N TYR A 27 1.10 8.81 5.22
CA TYR A 27 1.48 8.57 3.83
C TYR A 27 0.22 8.53 2.94
N GLU A 28 0.24 9.25 1.82
CA GLU A 28 -0.83 9.27 0.82
C GLU A 28 -0.21 9.26 -0.59
N VAL A 29 -0.77 8.46 -1.49
CA VAL A 29 -0.45 8.50 -2.92
C VAL A 29 -1.69 8.82 -3.74
N ALA A 30 -1.53 9.70 -4.72
CA ALA A 30 -2.51 9.94 -5.77
C ALA A 30 -2.25 9.01 -6.95
N ILE A 31 -3.29 8.39 -7.48
CA ILE A 31 -3.23 7.43 -8.58
C ILE A 31 -3.97 8.03 -9.78
N GLU A 32 -3.25 8.25 -10.87
CA GLU A 32 -3.76 8.83 -12.11
C GLU A 32 -3.77 7.77 -13.22
N ALA A 33 -4.88 7.65 -13.95
CA ALA A 33 -4.98 6.83 -15.16
C ALA A 33 -6.07 7.37 -16.12
N PRO A 34 -5.72 7.78 -17.36
CA PRO A 34 -4.36 8.11 -17.82
C PRO A 34 -3.76 9.28 -17.02
N VAL A 35 -2.50 9.62 -17.30
CA VAL A 35 -1.80 10.73 -16.62
C VAL A 35 -2.63 12.02 -16.71
N GLY A 36 -2.79 12.71 -15.58
CA GLY A 36 -3.64 13.90 -15.44
C GLY A 36 -5.10 13.62 -15.07
N ASN A 37 -5.54 12.36 -15.08
CA ASN A 37 -6.88 11.96 -14.61
C ASN A 37 -6.77 11.14 -13.33
N ILE A 38 -7.03 11.76 -12.18
CA ILE A 38 -7.03 11.07 -10.88
C ILE A 38 -8.19 10.07 -10.84
N ILE A 39 -7.86 8.80 -10.69
CA ILE A 39 -8.86 7.74 -10.47
C ILE A 39 -9.10 7.48 -8.97
N GLY A 40 -8.19 7.95 -8.11
CA GLY A 40 -8.33 7.87 -6.66
C GLY A 40 -7.00 7.93 -5.92
N TYR A 41 -7.01 7.44 -4.68
CA TYR A 41 -5.93 7.60 -3.72
C TYR A 41 -5.71 6.32 -2.91
N ALA A 42 -4.51 6.12 -2.39
CA ALA A 42 -4.30 5.22 -1.27
C ALA A 42 -3.71 6.01 -0.11
N LYS A 43 -4.21 5.77 1.10
CA LYS A 43 -3.85 6.54 2.30
C LYS A 43 -3.62 5.62 3.50
N GLN A 44 -2.56 5.88 4.24
CA GLN A 44 -2.33 5.26 5.54
C GLN A 44 -3.38 5.76 6.54
N HIS A 45 -4.02 4.83 7.23
CA HIS A 45 -4.96 5.12 8.30
C HIS A 45 -4.35 4.76 9.66
N THR A 46 -4.75 5.48 10.70
CA THR A 46 -4.40 5.17 12.08
C THR A 46 -4.86 3.76 12.44
N SER A 47 -3.98 3.05 13.14
CA SER A 47 -4.17 1.72 13.67
C SER A 47 -3.25 1.50 14.87
N ALA A 48 -3.66 0.62 15.78
CA ALA A 48 -2.89 0.43 17.00
C ALA A 48 -1.56 -0.33 16.73
N TRP A 49 -1.60 -1.42 15.96
CA TRP A 49 -0.43 -2.32 15.82
C TRP A 49 -0.26 -2.93 14.43
N LYS A 50 -1.24 -2.76 13.55
CA LYS A 50 -1.29 -3.42 12.23
C LYS A 50 -1.32 -2.39 11.12
N PRO A 51 -0.58 -2.57 10.02
CA PRO A 51 -0.69 -1.76 8.82
C PRO A 51 -2.16 -1.66 8.39
N HIS A 52 -2.62 -0.43 8.17
CA HIS A 52 -4.00 -0.12 7.82
C HIS A 52 -3.98 0.94 6.73
N ILE A 53 -4.35 0.53 5.52
CA ILE A 53 -4.38 1.40 4.35
C ILE A 53 -5.81 1.42 3.84
N ARG A 54 -6.29 2.60 3.46
CA ARG A 54 -7.58 2.79 2.80
C ARG A 54 -7.35 3.25 1.38
N VAL A 55 -8.04 2.60 0.44
CA VAL A 55 -8.04 2.98 -0.97
C VAL A 55 -9.33 3.74 -1.23
N LEU A 56 -9.20 4.93 -1.79
CA LEU A 56 -10.28 5.86 -2.01
C LEU A 56 -10.48 6.08 -3.53
N ASP A 57 -11.70 6.38 -3.93
CA ASP A 57 -12.00 6.84 -5.29
C ASP A 57 -11.56 8.30 -5.52
N ALA A 58 -11.79 8.82 -6.72
CA ALA A 58 -11.51 10.21 -7.07
C ALA A 58 -12.26 11.25 -6.22
N ASN A 59 -13.41 10.87 -5.64
CA ASN A 59 -14.20 11.70 -4.74
C ASN A 59 -13.78 11.56 -3.26
N ARG A 60 -12.68 10.83 -2.99
CA ARG A 60 -12.20 10.50 -1.64
C ARG A 60 -13.19 9.68 -0.82
N GLN A 61 -14.02 8.86 -1.48
CA GLN A 61 -14.86 7.86 -0.83
C GLN A 61 -14.09 6.54 -0.71
N GLU A 62 -14.20 5.90 0.45
CA GLU A 62 -13.50 4.64 0.72
C GLU A 62 -14.07 3.49 -0.12
N MET A 63 -13.19 2.80 -0.84
CA MET A 63 -13.55 1.69 -1.72
C MET A 63 -13.07 0.36 -1.13
N PHE A 64 -11.82 0.33 -0.65
CA PHE A 64 -11.18 -0.87 -0.15
C PHE A 64 -10.36 -0.59 1.11
N VAL A 65 -10.22 -1.62 1.94
CA VAL A 65 -9.34 -1.59 3.10
C VAL A 65 -8.28 -2.68 2.95
N LEU A 66 -7.03 -2.31 3.18
CA LEU A 66 -5.87 -3.19 3.16
C LEU A 66 -5.35 -3.35 4.59
N ARG A 67 -5.38 -4.58 5.11
CA ARG A 67 -4.87 -4.93 6.43
C ARG A 67 -3.63 -5.81 6.31
N GLY A 68 -2.51 -5.34 6.84
CA GLY A 68 -1.25 -6.09 6.86
C GLY A 68 -1.04 -6.87 8.17
N PRO A 69 0.03 -7.69 8.23
CA PRO A 69 0.37 -8.47 9.42
C PRO A 69 0.81 -7.55 10.57
N CYS A 70 0.64 -8.03 11.80
CA CYS A 70 1.12 -7.31 12.98
C CYS A 70 2.64 -7.46 13.10
N CYS A 71 3.40 -6.53 12.53
CA CYS A 71 4.83 -6.41 12.81
C CYS A 71 5.02 -5.41 13.96
N TRP A 72 5.87 -5.74 14.94
CA TRP A 72 6.10 -4.88 16.12
C TRP A 72 6.51 -3.46 15.66
N GLY A 73 5.63 -2.48 15.86
CA GLY A 73 5.85 -1.08 15.45
C GLY A 73 5.23 -0.67 14.11
N CYS A 74 4.36 -1.48 13.49
CA CYS A 74 3.61 -1.20 12.23
C CYS A 74 4.45 -0.87 10.97
N GLN A 75 5.76 -0.66 11.12
CA GLN A 75 6.71 -0.12 10.13
C GLN A 75 8.12 -0.67 10.32
N ASN A 76 8.27 -1.70 11.17
CA ASN A 76 9.55 -2.28 11.46
C ASN A 76 9.74 -3.53 10.61
N VAL A 77 10.83 -3.53 9.83
CA VAL A 77 11.20 -4.53 8.82
C VAL A 77 11.82 -5.78 9.48
N TYR A 78 11.38 -6.16 10.68
CA TYR A 78 11.75 -7.48 11.25
C TYR A 78 10.88 -8.61 10.70
N CYS A 79 9.93 -8.28 9.83
CA CYS A 79 9.20 -9.23 9.01
C CYS A 79 10.00 -9.50 7.73
N THR A 80 11.06 -10.32 7.85
CA THR A 80 11.93 -10.77 6.74
C THR A 80 11.28 -11.82 5.83
N ASP A 81 9.98 -12.05 6.01
CA ASP A 81 9.18 -13.04 5.30
C ASP A 81 8.21 -12.37 4.32
N ASP A 82 7.64 -13.16 3.42
CA ASP A 82 6.59 -12.73 2.51
C ASP A 82 5.48 -11.97 3.25
N ILE A 83 5.19 -10.75 2.81
CA ILE A 83 4.19 -9.89 3.44
C ILE A 83 2.90 -9.98 2.64
N GLU A 84 1.79 -10.26 3.32
CA GLU A 84 0.46 -10.30 2.72
C GLU A 84 -0.49 -9.30 3.40
N PHE A 85 -1.24 -8.57 2.58
CA PHE A 85 -2.31 -7.68 2.99
C PHE A 85 -3.64 -8.23 2.48
N SER A 86 -4.61 -8.41 3.37
CA SER A 86 -5.97 -8.74 2.96
C SER A 86 -6.64 -7.49 2.40
N VAL A 87 -7.27 -7.62 1.23
CA VAL A 87 -8.10 -6.60 0.60
C VAL A 87 -9.56 -6.91 0.94
N THR A 88 -10.22 -6.00 1.64
CA THR A 88 -11.64 -6.07 1.95
C THR A 88 -12.38 -4.89 1.35
N ASP A 89 -13.70 -4.94 1.40
CA ASP A 89 -14.56 -3.78 1.17
C ASP A 89 -14.38 -2.71 2.27
N GLN A 90 -15.07 -1.58 2.11
CA GLN A 90 -15.03 -0.44 3.04
C GLN A 90 -15.50 -0.78 4.47
N ALA A 91 -16.41 -1.76 4.63
CA ALA A 91 -16.92 -2.18 5.94
C ALA A 91 -16.03 -3.25 6.61
N GLU A 92 -15.00 -3.72 5.91
CA GLU A 92 -14.12 -4.83 6.34
C GLU A 92 -14.87 -6.15 6.58
N ASP A 93 -16.04 -6.34 5.96
CA ASP A 93 -16.89 -7.52 6.14
C ASP A 93 -16.78 -8.53 4.99
N LYS A 94 -16.32 -8.07 3.82
CA LYS A 94 -16.22 -8.86 2.61
C LYS A 94 -14.78 -8.92 2.12
N TYR A 95 -14.22 -10.12 2.11
CA TYR A 95 -12.93 -10.40 1.48
C TYR A 95 -13.04 -10.29 -0.05
N LEU A 96 -12.17 -9.49 -0.64
CA LEU A 96 -12.10 -9.27 -2.09
C LEU A 96 -10.82 -9.85 -2.70
N GLY A 97 -9.78 -10.05 -1.89
CA GLY A 97 -8.54 -10.65 -2.35
C GLY A 97 -7.37 -10.29 -1.45
N ARG A 98 -6.17 -10.34 -2.00
CA ARG A 98 -4.93 -10.03 -1.28
C ARG A 98 -3.93 -9.29 -2.14
N MET A 99 -3.16 -8.43 -1.51
CA MET A 99 -1.92 -7.86 -2.02
C MET A 99 -0.75 -8.55 -1.31
N PHE A 100 0.33 -8.86 -2.01
CA PHE A 100 1.49 -9.49 -1.39
C PHE A 100 2.81 -9.00 -2.00
N LYS A 101 3.84 -8.99 -1.16
CA LYS A 101 5.25 -8.86 -1.54
C LYS A 101 5.94 -10.18 -1.23
N ARG A 102 6.46 -10.85 -2.26
CA ARG A 102 7.31 -12.04 -2.10
C ARG A 102 8.76 -11.64 -2.21
N TRP A 103 9.53 -11.99 -1.19
CA TRP A 103 10.97 -11.81 -1.19
C TRP A 103 11.62 -12.96 -1.97
N ALA A 104 12.62 -12.67 -2.78
CA ALA A 104 13.40 -13.70 -3.45
C ALA A 104 14.33 -14.41 -2.43
N GLY A 105 13.75 -15.24 -1.56
CA GLY A 105 14.44 -16.21 -0.72
C GLY A 105 15.43 -15.64 0.29
N CYS A 106 15.12 -15.75 1.58
CA CYS A 106 16.15 -15.73 2.60
C CYS A 106 17.10 -16.93 2.38
N GLY A 107 18.22 -16.72 1.67
CA GLY A 107 19.39 -17.61 1.71
C GLY A 107 19.81 -18.35 0.44
N ARG A 108 19.26 -18.12 -0.76
CA ARG A 108 19.88 -18.67 -1.99
C ARG A 108 19.74 -17.77 -3.22
N GLU A 109 20.94 -17.39 -3.69
CA GLU A 109 21.31 -17.14 -5.08
C GLU A 109 21.12 -15.71 -5.60
N THR A 110 22.17 -14.91 -5.32
CA THR A 110 22.94 -14.15 -6.32
C THR A 110 22.26 -13.91 -7.69
N PHE A 111 22.01 -12.62 -7.97
CA PHE A 111 21.91 -11.95 -9.29
C PHE A 111 20.56 -11.36 -9.75
N THR A 112 19.46 -11.46 -9.00
CA THR A 112 18.30 -10.58 -9.23
C THR A 112 17.57 -10.24 -7.94
N ASP A 113 17.86 -9.07 -7.37
CA ASP A 113 17.26 -8.47 -6.17
C ASP A 113 15.83 -7.95 -6.44
N ALA A 114 15.01 -8.77 -7.12
CA ALA A 114 13.70 -8.35 -7.62
C ALA A 114 12.59 -8.78 -6.65
N ASP A 115 12.06 -7.81 -5.92
CA ASP A 115 10.84 -7.95 -5.14
C ASP A 115 9.63 -8.19 -6.05
N THR A 116 8.90 -9.30 -5.84
CA THR A 116 7.68 -9.57 -6.60
C THR A 116 6.47 -9.07 -5.86
N PHE A 117 5.83 -8.03 -6.38
CA PHE A 117 4.53 -7.56 -5.90
C PHE A 117 3.39 -8.16 -6.71
N GLY A 118 2.31 -8.56 -6.03
CA GLY A 118 1.11 -9.09 -6.66
C GLY A 118 -0.15 -8.63 -5.97
N VAL A 119 -1.23 -8.53 -6.74
CA VAL A 119 -2.58 -8.25 -6.24
C VAL A 119 -3.54 -9.27 -6.85
N THR A 120 -4.44 -9.78 -6.03
CA THR A 120 -5.56 -10.63 -6.45
C THR A 120 -6.87 -9.93 -6.10
N PHE A 121 -7.85 -10.05 -6.99
CA PHE A 121 -9.17 -9.46 -6.86
C PHE A 121 -10.18 -10.30 -7.64
N PRO A 122 -11.50 -10.11 -7.43
CA PRO A 122 -12.54 -10.82 -8.16
C PRO A 122 -12.50 -10.48 -9.65
N LEU A 123 -12.88 -11.44 -10.50
CA LEU A 123 -12.80 -11.30 -11.96
C LEU A 123 -13.64 -10.11 -12.47
N ASP A 124 -14.82 -9.94 -11.89
CA ASP A 124 -15.84 -8.92 -12.19
C ASP A 124 -15.52 -7.52 -11.62
N MET A 125 -14.41 -7.36 -10.91
CA MET A 125 -14.01 -6.05 -10.40
C MET A 125 -13.78 -5.05 -11.55
N PRO A 126 -14.32 -3.81 -11.47
CA PRO A 126 -14.12 -2.78 -12.49
C PRO A 126 -12.64 -2.48 -12.73
N VAL A 127 -12.28 -2.15 -13.98
CA VAL A 127 -10.90 -1.83 -14.36
C VAL A 127 -10.29 -0.69 -13.52
N PRO A 128 -10.99 0.44 -13.24
CA PRO A 128 -10.45 1.49 -12.38
C PRO A 128 -10.16 1.02 -10.95
N ALA A 129 -10.99 0.13 -10.39
CA ALA A 129 -10.78 -0.44 -9.07
C ALA A 129 -9.53 -1.34 -9.03
N LYS A 130 -9.32 -2.17 -10.07
CA LYS A 130 -8.11 -2.98 -10.24
C LYS A 130 -6.87 -2.07 -10.31
N ALA A 131 -6.95 -1.01 -11.11
CA ALA A 131 -5.89 -0.01 -11.25
C ALA A 131 -5.56 0.68 -9.92
N LEU A 132 -6.57 1.04 -9.12
CA LEU A 132 -6.38 1.60 -7.78
C LEU A 132 -5.66 0.63 -6.84
N LEU A 133 -6.05 -0.64 -6.80
CA LEU A 133 -5.39 -1.64 -5.97
C LEU A 133 -3.94 -1.87 -6.40
N PHE A 134 -3.65 -1.85 -7.70
CA PHE A 134 -2.27 -1.89 -8.21
C PHE A 134 -1.47 -0.65 -7.81
N GLY A 135 -2.06 0.56 -7.91
CA GLY A 135 -1.40 1.79 -7.48
C GLY A 135 -1.11 1.82 -5.97
N ALA A 136 -1.99 1.23 -5.16
CA ALA A 136 -1.80 1.12 -3.71
C ALA A 136 -0.57 0.28 -3.30
N VAL A 137 -0.05 -0.58 -4.18
CA VAL A 137 1.21 -1.31 -3.96
C VAL A 137 2.36 -0.34 -3.70
N PHE A 138 2.41 0.79 -4.41
CA PHE A 138 3.48 1.77 -4.24
C PHE A 138 3.44 2.45 -2.87
N LEU A 139 2.25 2.69 -2.30
CA LEU A 139 2.13 3.20 -0.93
C LEU A 139 2.71 2.20 0.08
N VAL A 140 2.44 0.91 -0.11
CA VAL A 140 3.05 -0.14 0.71
C VAL A 140 4.58 -0.11 0.53
N ASP A 141 5.08 0.01 -0.69
CA ASP A 141 6.52 0.09 -0.91
C ASP A 141 7.16 1.30 -0.19
N PHE A 142 6.57 2.49 -0.31
CA PHE A 142 7.03 3.70 0.37
C PHE A 142 7.03 3.57 1.90
N MET A 143 5.95 3.04 2.47
CA MET A 143 5.82 2.88 3.93
C MET A 143 6.87 1.94 4.54
N TYR A 144 7.35 0.94 3.79
CA TYR A 144 8.24 -0.10 4.31
C TYR A 144 9.70 0.05 3.88
N PHE A 145 9.98 0.58 2.68
CA PHE A 145 11.33 0.55 2.09
C PHE A 145 12.04 1.90 1.99
N GLU A 146 11.31 3.03 1.98
CA GLU A 146 11.98 4.35 1.98
C GLU A 146 12.62 4.69 3.34
N ARG A 147 12.08 4.19 4.45
CA ARG A 147 12.68 4.39 5.78
C ARG A 147 14.03 3.68 5.95
N ALA A 148 14.22 2.53 5.30
CA ALA A 148 15.47 1.77 5.37
C ALA A 148 16.66 2.52 4.74
N LYS A 149 16.40 3.46 3.82
CA LYS A 149 17.44 4.20 3.08
C LYS A 149 17.95 5.48 3.77
N HIS A 150 17.28 5.96 4.82
CA HIS A 150 17.67 7.18 5.54
C HIS A 150 18.31 6.93 6.93
N SER A 151 18.70 5.68 7.22
CA SER A 151 19.45 5.34 8.43
C SER A 151 20.96 5.40 8.16
N TYR A 152 21.51 6.62 8.09
CA TYR A 152 22.96 6.88 8.14
C TYR A 152 23.28 7.77 9.35
#